data_AF-A0A9X1DCT6-F1
#
_entry.id   AF-A0A9X1DCT6-F1
#
_cell.length_a   1.000
_cell.length_b   1.000
_cell.length_c   1.000
_cell.angle_alpha   90.00
_cell.angle_beta   90.00
_cell.angle_gamma   90.00
#
_symmetry.space_group_name_H-M   'P 1'
#
loop_
_entity.id
_entity.type
_entity.pdbx_description
1 polymer ?
#
loop_
_entity_poly.entity_id
_entity_poly.type
_entity_poly.pdbx_seq_one_letter_code
_entity_poly.pdbx_strand_id
1 'polypeptide(L)'
;MKIRGVLAAAAVTMSLAGMSSQAIAATCWAQNAVEAAQVRGFETMLMVATLRCQIKGVDLSGDYNAFVRSKRAVLTGVNDELRAKFVGQGLKGNAALDAYDRFVTSIANSYGSGIGAPSCGEFKTILDGANAAPASRSALLALALEVGSDPVRQSDRCAGARIALAN
;
A
#
# COMPACT_ATOMS: atom_id res chain seq x y z
N MET A 1 66.19 -26.27 -30.67
CA MET A 1 66.84 -25.03 -30.20
C MET A 1 66.40 -23.86 -31.09
N LYS A 2 65.37 -23.12 -30.67
CA LYS A 2 65.10 -21.69 -30.90
C LYS A 2 63.63 -21.40 -30.53
N ILE A 3 63.47 -20.78 -29.38
CA ILE A 3 62.25 -20.17 -28.86
C ILE A 3 62.41 -18.67 -29.13
N ARG A 4 61.37 -17.96 -29.60
CA ARG A 4 60.87 -16.67 -29.04
C ARG A 4 59.92 -15.91 -29.99
N GLY A 5 58.81 -15.46 -29.41
CA GLY A 5 57.80 -14.51 -29.93
C GLY A 5 56.38 -15.06 -29.77
N VAL A 6 55.82 -15.26 -28.56
CA VAL A 6 55.17 -14.26 -27.66
C VAL A 6 54.12 -13.45 -28.44
N LEU A 7 52.84 -13.88 -28.39
CA LEU A 7 51.74 -13.40 -27.50
C LEU A 7 51.32 -11.97 -27.86
N ALA A 8 50.06 -11.54 -27.98
CA ALA A 8 48.80 -11.82 -27.26
C ALA A 8 47.71 -11.00 -28.01
N ALA A 9 46.40 -11.01 -27.76
CA ALA A 9 45.44 -11.85 -27.08
C ALA A 9 44.09 -11.31 -27.62
N ALA A 10 43.22 -12.20 -28.11
CA ALA A 10 41.90 -11.80 -28.55
C ALA A 10 41.09 -11.28 -27.35
N ALA A 11 40.38 -10.18 -27.59
CA ALA A 11 39.49 -9.54 -26.64
C ALA A 11 38.42 -10.53 -26.13
N VAL A 12 38.37 -10.69 -24.80
CA VAL A 12 37.17 -11.17 -24.11
C VAL A 12 36.81 -10.09 -23.10
N THR A 13 35.90 -9.22 -23.52
CA THR A 13 35.15 -8.32 -22.65
C THR A 13 34.26 -9.15 -21.73
N MET A 14 34.78 -9.53 -20.57
CA MET A 14 33.97 -10.14 -19.52
C MET A 14 33.28 -9.04 -18.73
N SER A 15 32.13 -8.58 -19.25
CA SER A 15 31.21 -7.69 -18.57
C SER A 15 30.61 -8.40 -17.34
N LEU A 16 31.20 -8.22 -16.16
CA LEU A 16 30.56 -8.52 -14.89
C LEU A 16 29.60 -7.38 -14.50
N ALA A 17 28.50 -7.24 -15.24
CA ALA A 17 27.39 -6.35 -14.87
C ALA A 17 26.08 -7.08 -15.16
N GLY A 18 25.64 -7.89 -14.21
CA GLY A 18 24.42 -8.69 -14.38
C GLY A 18 24.05 -9.53 -13.18
N MET A 19 24.39 -9.13 -11.96
CA MET A 19 23.81 -9.74 -10.76
C MET A 19 22.38 -9.20 -10.58
N SER A 20 21.46 -9.80 -11.32
CA SER A 20 20.06 -10.07 -10.96
C SER A 20 19.41 -9.14 -9.92
N SER A 21 18.91 -7.98 -10.34
CA SER A 21 18.03 -7.11 -9.54
C SER A 21 16.63 -7.70 -9.26
N GLN A 22 16.35 -8.95 -9.67
CA GLN A 22 15.03 -9.57 -9.53
C GLN A 22 14.76 -10.11 -8.12
N ALA A 23 15.78 -10.33 -7.28
CA ALA A 23 15.60 -10.86 -5.92
C ALA A 23 15.11 -9.81 -4.91
N ILE A 24 15.38 -8.52 -5.16
CA ILE A 24 15.01 -7.42 -4.25
C ILE A 24 13.52 -7.04 -4.40
N ALA A 25 12.93 -7.31 -5.57
CA ALA A 25 11.51 -7.05 -5.82
C ALA A 25 10.57 -7.91 -4.94
N ALA A 26 11.02 -9.06 -4.44
CA ALA A 26 10.21 -9.94 -3.60
C ALA A 26 10.07 -9.42 -2.15
N THR A 27 11.05 -8.68 -1.62
CA THR A 27 11.09 -8.30 -0.20
C THR A 27 10.48 -6.92 0.08
N CYS A 28 10.65 -5.93 -0.79
CA CYS A 28 10.11 -4.57 -0.59
C CYS A 28 8.69 -4.37 -1.16
N TRP A 29 8.01 -3.31 -0.74
CA TRP A 29 6.70 -2.90 -1.24
C TRP A 29 6.85 -2.09 -2.52
N ALA A 30 6.31 -2.63 -3.63
CA ALA A 30 6.16 -1.92 -4.89
C ALA A 30 5.11 -0.80 -4.75
N GLN A 31 5.19 0.23 -5.61
CA GLN A 31 4.33 1.42 -5.50
C GLN A 31 2.84 1.08 -5.58
N ASN A 32 2.43 0.19 -6.49
CA ASN A 32 1.05 -0.25 -6.57
C ASN A 32 0.56 -0.88 -5.26
N ALA A 33 1.38 -1.69 -4.59
CA ALA A 33 1.03 -2.29 -3.29
C ALA A 33 0.99 -1.26 -2.16
N VAL A 34 1.84 -0.23 -2.21
CA VAL A 34 1.78 0.91 -1.28
C VAL A 34 0.47 1.67 -1.46
N GLU A 35 0.11 2.03 -2.69
CA GLU A 35 -1.13 2.76 -2.99
C GLU A 35 -2.37 1.93 -2.59
N ALA A 36 -2.36 0.62 -2.85
CA ALA A 36 -3.42 -0.27 -2.40
C ALA A 36 -3.54 -0.28 -0.87
N ALA A 37 -2.41 -0.28 -0.17
CA ALA A 37 -2.37 -0.19 1.28
C ALA A 37 -2.93 1.15 1.79
N GLN A 38 -2.59 2.26 1.14
CA GLN A 38 -3.11 3.58 1.49
C GLN A 38 -4.63 3.67 1.31
N VAL A 39 -5.16 3.14 0.20
CA VAL A 39 -6.62 3.08 -0.01
C VAL A 39 -7.30 2.19 1.05
N ARG A 40 -6.71 1.04 1.40
CA ARG A 40 -7.22 0.19 2.49
C ARG A 40 -7.10 0.87 3.86
N GLY A 41 -6.05 1.65 4.07
CA GLY A 41 -5.85 2.48 5.25
C GLY A 41 -6.98 3.51 5.39
N PHE A 42 -7.28 4.22 4.32
CA PHE A 42 -8.40 5.16 4.25
C PHE A 42 -9.75 4.51 4.55
N GLU A 43 -10.08 3.39 3.89
CA GLU A 43 -11.31 2.64 4.18
C GLU A 43 -11.40 2.23 5.67
N THR A 44 -10.30 1.75 6.23
CA THR A 44 -10.23 1.31 7.63
C THR A 44 -10.39 2.48 8.59
N MET A 45 -9.76 3.63 8.31
CA MET A 45 -9.99 4.88 9.04
C MET A 45 -11.47 5.24 9.03
N LEU A 46 -12.12 5.14 7.86
CA LEU A 46 -13.52 5.50 7.75
C LEU A 46 -14.42 4.60 8.60
N MET A 47 -14.15 3.30 8.58
CA MET A 47 -14.84 2.31 9.40
C MET A 47 -14.65 2.56 10.90
N VAL A 48 -13.41 2.72 11.35
CA VAL A 48 -13.09 2.90 12.78
C VAL A 48 -13.70 4.19 13.32
N ALA A 49 -13.65 5.29 12.56
CA ALA A 49 -14.25 6.54 12.97
C ALA A 49 -15.79 6.48 12.98
N THR A 50 -16.41 5.74 12.06
CA THR A 50 -17.86 5.46 12.10
C THR A 50 -18.26 4.78 13.41
N LEU A 51 -17.53 3.72 13.81
CA LEU A 51 -17.78 3.03 15.08
C LEU A 51 -17.58 3.95 16.30
N ARG A 52 -16.52 4.77 16.28
CA ARG A 52 -16.24 5.72 17.36
C ARG A 52 -17.32 6.80 17.48
N CYS A 53 -17.86 7.29 16.35
CA CYS A 53 -18.93 8.27 16.36
C CYS A 53 -20.25 7.68 16.84
N GLN A 54 -20.52 6.43 16.50
CA GLN A 54 -21.69 5.72 17.02
C GLN A 54 -21.66 5.62 18.55
N ILE A 55 -20.51 5.32 19.16
CA ILE A 55 -20.33 5.32 20.63
C ILE A 55 -20.63 6.70 21.23
N LYS A 56 -20.38 7.78 20.49
CA LYS A 56 -20.65 9.17 20.89
C LYS A 56 -22.09 9.63 20.56
N GLY A 57 -22.95 8.75 20.09
CA GLY A 57 -24.35 9.06 19.74
C GLY A 57 -24.54 9.68 18.35
N VAL A 58 -23.51 9.68 17.50
CA VAL A 58 -23.60 10.16 16.10
C VAL A 58 -23.51 8.97 15.16
N ASP A 59 -24.63 8.58 14.55
CA ASP A 59 -24.68 7.47 13.61
C ASP A 59 -24.26 7.92 12.20
N LEU A 60 -23.14 7.39 11.72
CA LEU A 60 -22.63 7.60 10.36
C LEU A 60 -22.62 6.29 9.54
N SER A 61 -23.21 5.21 10.07
CA SER A 61 -23.17 3.89 9.45
C SER A 61 -23.85 3.86 8.07
N GLY A 62 -24.90 4.64 7.88
CA GLY A 62 -25.57 4.79 6.59
C GLY A 62 -24.64 5.34 5.51
N ASP A 63 -23.93 6.43 5.81
CA ASP A 63 -23.00 7.11 4.91
C ASP A 63 -21.78 6.20 4.60
N TYR A 64 -21.27 5.50 5.61
CA TYR A 64 -20.16 4.55 5.42
C TYR A 64 -20.57 3.36 4.55
N ASN A 65 -21.75 2.80 4.79
CA ASN A 65 -22.26 1.71 3.97
C ASN A 65 -22.53 2.14 2.52
N ALA A 66 -22.95 3.39 2.28
CA ALA A 66 -23.08 3.96 0.94
C ALA A 66 -21.72 4.06 0.22
N PHE A 67 -20.69 4.49 0.95
CA PHE A 67 -19.31 4.52 0.45
C PHE A 67 -18.85 3.12 0.03
N VAL A 68 -18.92 2.13 0.93
CA VAL A 68 -18.49 0.75 0.65
C VAL A 68 -19.23 0.17 -0.54
N ARG A 69 -20.54 0.40 -0.66
CA ARG A 69 -21.34 -0.08 -1.80
C ARG A 69 -20.90 0.58 -3.12
N SER A 70 -20.78 1.91 -3.13
CA SER A 70 -20.46 2.66 -4.37
C SER A 70 -19.03 2.43 -4.86
N LYS A 71 -18.09 2.15 -3.95
CA LYS A 71 -16.67 1.95 -4.28
C LYS A 71 -16.25 0.48 -4.31
N ARG A 72 -17.19 -0.46 -4.15
CA ARG A 72 -16.94 -1.91 -3.99
C ARG A 72 -15.91 -2.48 -4.96
N ALA A 73 -16.05 -2.18 -6.26
CA ALA A 73 -15.14 -2.73 -7.27
C ALA A 73 -13.68 -2.29 -7.03
N VAL A 74 -13.46 -1.02 -6.70
CA VAL A 74 -12.13 -0.48 -6.38
C VAL A 74 -11.60 -1.08 -5.08
N LEU A 75 -12.43 -1.11 -4.02
CA LEU A 75 -12.05 -1.66 -2.70
C LEU A 75 -11.69 -3.14 -2.77
N THR A 76 -12.40 -3.91 -3.60
CA THR A 76 -12.09 -5.33 -3.84
C THR A 76 -10.77 -5.47 -4.60
N GLY A 77 -10.57 -4.68 -5.67
CA GLY A 77 -9.33 -4.72 -6.45
C GLY A 77 -8.08 -4.43 -5.62
N VAL A 78 -8.10 -3.36 -4.80
CA VAL A 78 -6.95 -3.04 -3.93
C VAL A 78 -6.74 -4.11 -2.85
N ASN A 79 -7.82 -4.72 -2.36
CA ASN A 79 -7.74 -5.81 -1.39
C ASN A 79 -7.06 -7.06 -1.99
N ASP A 80 -7.36 -7.39 -3.24
CA ASP A 80 -6.78 -8.53 -3.95
C ASP A 80 -5.29 -8.28 -4.25
N GLU A 81 -4.92 -7.06 -4.64
CA GLU A 81 -3.51 -6.65 -4.80
C GLU A 81 -2.71 -6.81 -3.49
N LEU A 82 -3.30 -6.40 -2.35
CA LEU A 82 -2.67 -6.57 -1.04
C LEU A 82 -2.49 -8.05 -0.69
N ARG A 83 -3.50 -8.88 -0.90
CA ARG A 83 -3.39 -10.33 -0.67
C ARG A 83 -2.29 -10.94 -1.52
N ALA A 84 -2.21 -10.57 -2.80
CA ALA A 84 -1.17 -11.03 -3.70
C ALA A 84 0.23 -10.63 -3.23
N LYS A 85 0.41 -9.44 -2.64
CA LYS A 85 1.69 -9.02 -2.05
C LYS A 85 2.17 -9.97 -0.94
N PHE A 86 1.28 -10.40 -0.05
CA PHE A 86 1.64 -11.32 1.04
C PHE A 86 1.89 -12.76 0.55
N VAL A 87 1.16 -13.21 -0.47
CA VAL A 87 1.45 -14.49 -1.14
C VAL A 87 2.83 -14.45 -1.84
N GLY A 88 3.15 -13.33 -2.49
CA GLY A 88 4.42 -13.14 -3.21
C GLY A 88 5.67 -13.08 -2.33
N GLN A 89 5.55 -13.03 -1.01
CA GLN A 89 6.67 -13.06 -0.05
C GLN A 89 7.20 -14.48 0.23
N GLY A 90 6.74 -15.50 -0.52
CA GLY A 90 7.16 -16.89 -0.31
C GLY A 90 6.43 -17.57 0.86
N LEU A 91 5.44 -16.91 1.46
CA LEU A 91 4.54 -17.48 2.45
C LEU A 91 3.60 -18.48 1.78
N LYS A 92 3.41 -19.65 2.39
CA LYS A 92 2.55 -20.73 1.86
C LYS A 92 1.30 -20.90 2.70
N GLY A 93 0.18 -21.21 2.02
CA GLY A 93 -1.10 -21.51 2.67
C GLY A 93 -1.54 -20.39 3.61
N ASN A 94 -1.98 -20.76 4.81
CA ASN A 94 -2.54 -19.82 5.79
C ASN A 94 -1.54 -18.76 6.27
N ALA A 95 -0.23 -19.00 6.18
CA ALA A 95 0.76 -18.02 6.63
C ALA A 95 0.69 -16.67 5.88
N ALA A 96 0.31 -16.70 4.60
CA ALA A 96 0.12 -15.47 3.81
C ALA A 96 -1.13 -14.71 4.25
N LEU A 97 -2.22 -15.44 4.55
CA LEU A 97 -3.45 -14.86 5.07
C LEU A 97 -3.23 -14.27 6.46
N ASP A 98 -2.56 -14.99 7.36
CA ASP A 98 -2.24 -14.50 8.70
C ASP A 98 -1.39 -13.23 8.67
N ALA A 99 -0.44 -13.14 7.73
CA ALA A 99 0.40 -11.96 7.56
C ALA A 99 -0.42 -10.76 7.06
N TYR A 100 -1.31 -10.98 6.10
CA TYR A 100 -2.25 -9.99 5.61
C TYR A 100 -3.22 -9.54 6.72
N ASP A 101 -3.78 -10.45 7.51
CA ASP A 101 -4.72 -10.14 8.59
C ASP A 101 -4.02 -9.31 9.68
N ARG A 102 -2.81 -9.71 10.10
CA ARG A 102 -2.00 -8.91 11.04
C ARG A 102 -1.75 -7.50 10.52
N PHE A 103 -1.49 -7.36 9.21
CA PHE A 103 -1.28 -6.06 8.59
C PHE A 103 -2.55 -5.20 8.66
N VAL A 104 -3.71 -5.73 8.26
CA VAL A 104 -5.00 -5.00 8.33
C VAL A 104 -5.37 -4.66 9.77
N THR A 105 -5.14 -5.57 10.73
CA THR A 105 -5.33 -5.28 12.15
C THR A 105 -4.43 -4.14 12.63
N SER A 106 -3.17 -4.10 12.19
CA SER A 106 -2.26 -3.01 12.56
C SER A 106 -2.73 -1.64 12.08
N ILE A 107 -3.34 -1.58 10.87
CA ILE A 107 -3.99 -0.39 10.32
C ILE A 107 -5.17 0.03 11.21
N ALA A 108 -6.05 -0.91 11.56
CA ALA A 108 -7.20 -0.59 12.40
C ALA A 108 -6.76 -0.03 13.77
N ASN A 109 -5.73 -0.64 14.36
CA ASN A 109 -5.17 -0.21 15.63
C ASN A 109 -4.56 1.20 15.58
N SER A 110 -3.95 1.60 14.45
CA SER A 110 -3.41 2.96 14.32
C SER A 110 -4.50 4.05 14.38
N TYR A 111 -5.75 3.71 14.00
CA TYR A 111 -6.89 4.63 14.07
C TYR A 111 -7.74 4.46 15.35
N GLY A 112 -7.52 3.40 16.12
CA GLY A 112 -8.35 3.01 17.26
C GLY A 112 -8.20 3.90 18.50
N SER A 113 -7.03 4.49 18.75
CA SER A 113 -6.78 5.30 19.96
C SER A 113 -7.58 6.61 19.97
N GLY A 114 -7.88 7.15 18.78
CA GLY A 114 -8.61 8.39 18.61
C GLY A 114 -7.89 9.66 19.07
N ILE A 115 -6.64 9.56 19.53
CA ILE A 115 -5.81 10.71 19.91
C ILE A 115 -5.43 11.47 18.64
N GLY A 116 -5.72 12.77 18.60
CA GLY A 116 -5.50 13.62 17.41
C GLY A 116 -6.45 13.35 16.25
N ALA A 117 -7.47 12.50 16.43
CA ALA A 117 -8.45 12.22 15.39
C ALA A 117 -9.50 13.34 15.28
N PRO A 118 -10.04 13.57 14.07
CA PRO A 118 -11.11 14.54 13.86
C PRO A 118 -12.35 14.29 14.74
N SER A 119 -13.12 15.34 15.00
CA SER A 119 -14.46 15.26 15.55
C SER A 119 -15.40 14.51 14.60
N CYS A 120 -16.57 14.09 15.10
CA CYS A 120 -17.55 13.39 14.25
C CYS A 120 -18.12 14.29 13.14
N GLY A 121 -18.18 15.61 13.35
CA GLY A 121 -18.58 16.55 12.30
C GLY A 121 -17.53 16.65 11.20
N GLU A 122 -16.25 16.81 11.56
CA GLU A 122 -15.15 16.83 10.59
C GLU A 122 -15.04 15.50 9.85
N PHE A 123 -15.20 14.38 10.55
CA PHE A 123 -15.19 13.06 9.94
C PHE A 123 -16.38 12.84 9.00
N LYS A 124 -17.55 13.38 9.31
CA LYS A 124 -18.69 13.38 8.37
C LYS A 124 -18.33 14.12 7.08
N THR A 125 -17.67 15.28 7.15
CA THR A 125 -17.21 16.00 5.94
C THR A 125 -16.28 15.14 5.08
N ILE A 126 -15.35 14.41 5.69
CA ILE A 126 -14.45 13.49 4.98
C ILE A 126 -15.25 12.38 4.29
N LEU A 127 -16.22 11.78 5.00
CA LEU A 127 -17.04 10.70 4.48
C LEU A 127 -18.00 11.16 3.36
N ASP A 128 -18.54 12.38 3.46
CA ASP A 128 -19.35 13.00 2.41
C ASP A 128 -18.51 13.22 1.14
N GLY A 129 -17.27 13.72 1.30
CA GLY A 129 -16.31 13.83 0.20
C GLY A 129 -15.97 12.49 -0.45
N ALA A 130 -15.78 11.44 0.36
CA ALA A 130 -15.53 10.08 -0.11
C ALA A 130 -16.71 9.50 -0.91
N ASN A 131 -17.94 9.80 -0.49
CA ASN A 131 -19.15 9.42 -1.21
C ASN A 131 -19.27 10.14 -2.56
N ALA A 132 -19.00 11.45 -2.59
CA ALA A 132 -19.06 12.29 -3.79
C ALA A 132 -17.95 11.99 -4.81
N ALA A 133 -16.81 11.45 -4.37
CA ALA A 133 -15.68 11.16 -5.24
C ALA A 133 -16.02 10.10 -6.33
N PRO A 134 -15.37 10.13 -7.50
CA PRO A 134 -15.52 9.06 -8.49
C PRO A 134 -15.18 7.67 -7.93
N ALA A 135 -15.82 6.63 -8.46
CA ALA A 135 -15.49 5.24 -8.15
C ALA A 135 -14.21 4.79 -8.88
N SER A 136 -13.09 5.44 -8.58
CA SER A 136 -11.78 5.15 -9.19
C SER A 136 -10.68 5.03 -8.14
N ARG A 137 -9.64 4.25 -8.47
CA ARG A 137 -8.45 4.07 -7.62
C ARG A 137 -7.75 5.39 -7.34
N SER A 138 -7.57 6.23 -8.37
CA SER A 138 -6.91 7.52 -8.24
C SER A 138 -7.66 8.49 -7.33
N ALA A 139 -8.99 8.52 -7.38
CA ALA A 139 -9.80 9.37 -6.51
C ALA A 139 -9.69 8.94 -5.04
N LEU A 140 -9.78 7.65 -4.76
CA LEU A 140 -9.62 7.14 -3.39
C LEU A 140 -8.20 7.29 -2.87
N LEU A 141 -7.20 7.13 -3.74
CA LEU A 141 -5.80 7.37 -3.38
C LEU A 141 -5.56 8.85 -3.04
N ALA A 142 -6.11 9.79 -3.81
CA ALA A 142 -6.00 11.22 -3.52
C ALA A 142 -6.58 11.54 -2.12
N LEU A 143 -7.78 11.03 -1.81
CA LEU A 143 -8.38 11.18 -0.48
C LEU A 143 -7.54 10.52 0.63
N ALA A 144 -6.99 9.32 0.36
CA ALA A 144 -6.12 8.63 1.30
C ALA A 144 -4.87 9.46 1.64
N LEU A 145 -4.25 10.07 0.64
CA LEU A 145 -3.07 10.93 0.82
C LEU A 145 -3.43 12.24 1.54
N GLU A 146 -4.58 12.83 1.22
CA GLU A 146 -5.08 14.05 1.87
C GLU A 146 -5.25 13.88 3.39
N VAL A 147 -5.77 12.73 3.82
CA VAL A 147 -5.91 12.40 5.24
C VAL A 147 -4.65 11.79 5.87
N GLY A 148 -3.54 11.74 5.12
CA GLY A 148 -2.26 11.23 5.60
C GLY A 148 -2.23 9.72 5.85
N SER A 149 -3.04 8.93 5.13
CA SER A 149 -2.98 7.48 5.22
C SER A 149 -1.66 6.95 4.67
N ASP A 150 -0.82 6.44 5.57
CA ASP A 150 0.48 5.85 5.22
C ASP A 150 0.80 4.62 6.10
N PRO A 151 0.20 3.46 5.78
CA PRO A 151 0.40 2.25 6.58
C PRO A 151 1.70 1.50 6.26
N VAL A 152 2.44 1.89 5.21
CA VAL A 152 3.67 1.21 4.78
C VAL A 152 4.88 2.08 5.08
N ARG A 153 5.69 1.65 6.05
CA ARG A 153 6.92 2.35 6.43
C ARG A 153 7.82 2.60 5.24
N GLN A 154 8.44 3.78 5.21
CA GLN A 154 9.33 4.18 4.12
C GLN A 154 10.51 3.20 3.92
N SER A 155 11.02 2.61 5.00
CA SER A 155 12.09 1.59 4.95
C SER A 155 11.70 0.32 4.19
N ASP A 156 10.40 0.04 4.11
CA ASP A 156 9.88 -1.21 3.57
C ASP A 156 9.53 -1.04 2.08
N ARG A 157 9.58 0.18 1.54
CA ARG A 157 9.28 0.51 0.14
C ARG A 157 10.50 0.32 -0.75
N CYS A 158 10.28 -0.06 -2.00
CA CYS A 158 11.36 -0.21 -2.97
C CYS A 158 12.01 1.15 -3.32
N ALA A 159 13.35 1.19 -3.40
CA ALA A 159 14.15 2.41 -3.56
C ALA A 159 13.80 3.26 -4.81
N GLY A 160 13.20 2.67 -5.84
CA GLY A 160 12.73 3.37 -7.04
C GLY A 160 11.55 4.32 -6.81
N ALA A 161 10.89 4.25 -5.65
CA ALA A 161 9.81 5.17 -5.27
C ALA A 161 10.27 6.62 -5.07
N ARG A 162 11.58 6.84 -4.85
CA ARG A 162 12.15 8.17 -4.55
C ARG A 162 12.54 8.96 -5.80
N ILE A 163 12.62 8.34 -6.97
CA ILE A 163 13.17 8.97 -8.19
C ILE A 163 12.10 9.78 -8.95
N ALA A 164 10.81 9.58 -8.69
CA ALA A 164 9.71 10.22 -9.43
C ALA A 164 9.28 11.61 -8.91
N LEU A 165 9.83 12.12 -7.80
CA LEU A 165 9.48 13.44 -7.22
C LEU A 165 10.63 14.45 -7.28
N ALA A 166 11.70 14.15 -7.99
CA ALA A 166 12.77 15.10 -8.29
C ALA A 166 12.77 15.36 -9.80
N ASN A 167 11.87 16.23 -10.26
CA ASN A 167 11.97 17.01 -11.50
C ASN A 167 11.02 18.19 -11.43
#